data_AF-A0A1E4SC63-F1
#
_entry.id   AF-A0A1E4SC63-F1
#
_cell.length_a   1.000
_cell.length_b   1.000
_cell.length_c   1.000
_cell.angle_alpha   90.00
_cell.angle_beta   90.00
_cell.angle_gamma   90.00
#
_symmetry.space_group_name_H-M   'P 1'
#
loop_
_entity.id
_entity.type
_entity.pdbx_description
1 polymer ?
#
loop_
_entity_poly.entity_id
_entity_poly.type
_entity_poly.pdbx_seq_one_letter_code
_entity_poly.pdbx_strand_id
1 'polypeptide(L)'
;MNFQIYFASDLIRQLARPQQGYYVVGYKIAKVYVAVQLTTEPIAPPPHLSSLTIIGSLGLPQVGDLQFGYDPTLKVPYIDVHDDCTYSIILFEPPNFNNLEYLSVRPILLQSMGKESTPNEQDKYTAKLEIFEPSTEHVEHNSVASSEIMDKINLVLKTRIDLQASQKKHQAPKSGSIHPLVRIIVQLVTFLQRIIIWLIWTLNYKVYGYSLVSVSNVVRQLDLRLKQINYFPIQFLCYYDKSILYNEDSPLLKNLKLPIFNSDLNINNSNYINLHNSAWLMFNDILMGVLVHDLIIQNFDTVTTFLHKTFIQRILYSEISTLIHWIATHHPAGFKLND
;
A
#
# COMPACT_ATOMS: atom_id res chain seq x y z
N MET A 1 38.89 8.12 12.49
CA MET A 1 37.56 8.33 11.84
C MET A 1 36.54 7.37 12.46
N ASN A 2 35.25 7.71 12.56
CA ASN A 2 34.25 6.84 13.19
C ASN A 2 33.36 6.14 12.16
N PHE A 3 33.28 4.81 12.22
CA PHE A 3 32.44 3.97 11.37
C PHE A 3 31.37 3.29 12.22
N GLN A 4 30.17 3.15 11.66
CA GLN A 4 29.05 2.46 12.33
C GLN A 4 28.67 1.20 11.57
N ILE A 5 28.49 0.10 12.30
CA ILE A 5 28.13 -1.19 11.73
C ILE A 5 26.84 -1.67 12.38
N TYR A 6 25.78 -1.76 11.59
CA TYR A 6 24.53 -2.38 11.99
C TYR A 6 24.64 -3.87 11.75
N PHE A 7 24.68 -4.63 12.85
CA PHE A 7 24.77 -6.07 12.80
C PHE A 7 23.48 -6.67 13.36
N ALA A 8 22.80 -7.46 12.54
CA ALA A 8 21.57 -8.10 12.97
C ALA A 8 21.87 -9.17 14.03
N SER A 9 21.16 -9.12 15.16
CA SER A 9 21.39 -9.98 16.32
C SER A 9 21.20 -11.48 16.02
N ASP A 10 20.37 -11.80 15.04
CA ASP A 10 20.10 -13.18 14.62
C ASP A 10 21.29 -13.82 13.90
N LEU A 11 22.14 -13.02 13.23
CA LEU A 11 23.38 -13.47 12.61
C LEU A 11 24.42 -13.89 13.65
N ILE A 12 24.38 -13.33 14.86
CA ILE A 12 25.30 -13.70 15.95
C ILE A 12 25.16 -15.19 16.30
N ARG A 13 23.94 -15.74 16.23
CA ARG A 13 23.71 -17.18 16.46
C ARG A 13 24.41 -18.05 15.41
N GLN A 14 24.59 -17.55 14.21
CA GLN A 14 25.31 -18.24 13.13
C GLN A 14 26.83 -18.13 13.33
N LEU A 15 27.33 -16.98 13.79
CA LEU A 15 28.74 -16.74 14.13
C LEU A 15 29.25 -17.62 15.28
N ALA A 16 28.37 -18.02 16.20
CA ALA A 16 28.71 -18.90 17.31
C ALA A 16 29.15 -20.32 16.89
N ARG A 17 29.15 -20.65 15.59
CA ARG A 17 29.64 -21.92 15.03
C ARG A 17 31.11 -21.79 14.59
N PRO A 18 32.07 -22.29 15.39
CA PRO A 18 33.49 -21.92 15.27
C PRO A 18 34.27 -22.55 14.10
N GLN A 19 33.65 -23.31 13.19
CA GLN A 19 34.36 -24.12 12.19
C GLN A 19 34.13 -23.71 10.72
N GLN A 20 33.46 -22.60 10.46
CA GLN A 20 33.18 -22.15 9.10
C GLN A 20 33.61 -20.70 8.91
N GLY A 21 34.36 -20.44 7.84
CA GLY A 21 34.61 -19.09 7.35
C GLY A 21 33.36 -18.54 6.68
N TYR A 22 33.01 -17.29 6.97
CA TYR A 22 31.81 -16.63 6.44
C TYR A 22 32.17 -15.32 5.75
N TYR A 23 31.53 -15.04 4.62
CA TYR A 23 31.46 -13.73 4.00
C TYR A 23 30.27 -12.97 4.58
N VAL A 24 30.50 -11.70 4.91
CA VAL A 24 29.47 -10.79 5.40
C VAL A 24 28.97 -9.96 4.22
N VAL A 25 27.72 -10.19 3.85
CA VAL A 25 27.05 -9.50 2.73
C VAL A 25 26.14 -8.42 3.28
N GLY A 26 26.18 -7.22 2.69
CA GLY A 26 25.31 -6.13 3.10
C GLY A 26 25.46 -4.86 2.28
N TYR A 27 24.99 -3.74 2.83
CA TYR A 27 25.07 -2.42 2.19
C TYR A 27 26.19 -1.57 2.79
N LYS A 28 26.92 -0.87 1.92
CA LYS A 28 27.89 0.17 2.29
C LYS A 28 27.31 1.53 1.89
N ILE A 29 27.03 2.38 2.86
CA ILE A 29 26.54 3.75 2.66
C ILE A 29 27.50 4.70 3.36
N ALA A 30 28.37 5.36 2.60
CA ALA A 30 29.41 6.24 3.12
C ALA A 30 30.25 5.59 4.26
N LYS A 31 30.02 5.99 5.52
CA LYS A 31 30.72 5.50 6.72
C LYS A 31 29.92 4.47 7.53
N VAL A 32 28.81 3.98 6.97
CA VAL A 32 27.89 3.06 7.63
C VAL A 32 27.80 1.76 6.85
N TYR A 33 27.92 0.66 7.59
CA TYR A 33 27.79 -0.70 7.07
C TYR A 33 26.54 -1.35 7.67
N VAL A 34 25.68 -1.92 6.82
CA VAL A 34 24.50 -2.67 7.27
C VAL A 34 24.67 -4.13 6.86
N ALA A 35 24.96 -5.00 7.83
CA ALA A 35 25.14 -6.42 7.60
C ALA A 35 23.78 -7.10 7.41
N VAL A 36 23.57 -7.68 6.23
CA VAL A 36 22.31 -8.34 5.86
C VAL A 36 22.40 -9.84 6.10
N GLN A 37 23.42 -10.53 5.58
CA GLN A 37 23.48 -11.99 5.63
C GLN A 37 24.92 -12.51 5.70
N LEU A 38 25.11 -13.66 6.35
CA LEU A 38 26.34 -14.43 6.36
C LEU A 38 26.27 -15.56 5.34
N THR A 39 27.30 -15.71 4.51
CA THR A 39 27.31 -16.69 3.41
C THR A 39 28.66 -17.42 3.39
N THR A 40 28.68 -18.72 3.14
CA THR A 40 29.93 -19.50 3.05
C THR A 40 30.61 -19.36 1.69
N GLU A 41 29.86 -18.95 0.68
CA GLU A 41 30.32 -18.71 -0.69
C GLU A 41 30.07 -17.26 -1.10
N PRO A 42 30.90 -16.68 -1.99
CA PRO A 42 30.68 -15.35 -2.53
C PRO A 42 29.42 -15.35 -3.41
N ILE A 43 28.40 -14.60 -3.02
CA ILE A 43 27.13 -14.50 -3.76
C ILE A 43 27.20 -13.31 -4.71
N ALA A 44 26.89 -13.54 -5.99
CA ALA A 44 26.55 -12.46 -6.92
C ALA A 44 25.11 -11.99 -6.63
N PRO A 45 24.89 -10.73 -6.20
CA PRO A 45 23.56 -10.23 -5.93
C PRO A 45 22.72 -10.19 -7.22
N PRO A 46 21.40 -10.44 -7.14
CA PRO A 46 20.52 -10.34 -8.30
C PRO A 46 20.45 -8.88 -8.79
N PRO A 47 20.08 -8.63 -10.07
CA PRO A 47 20.19 -7.30 -10.70
C PRO A 47 19.36 -6.19 -10.03
N HIS A 48 18.30 -6.55 -9.31
CA HIS A 48 17.47 -5.61 -8.53
C HIS A 48 18.05 -5.26 -7.15
N LEU A 49 19.14 -5.93 -6.73
CA LEU A 49 19.88 -5.71 -5.49
C LEU A 49 21.35 -5.30 -5.78
N SER A 50 21.58 -4.56 -6.87
CA SER A 50 22.93 -4.16 -7.32
C SER A 50 23.74 -3.34 -6.30
N SER A 51 23.10 -2.78 -5.27
CA SER A 51 23.75 -2.06 -4.16
C SER A 51 24.30 -2.96 -3.05
N LEU A 52 24.00 -4.26 -3.10
CA LEU A 52 24.48 -5.24 -2.12
C LEU A 52 25.93 -5.64 -2.45
N THR A 53 26.82 -5.56 -1.47
CA THR A 53 28.25 -5.86 -1.64
C THR A 53 28.75 -6.77 -0.53
N ILE A 54 29.88 -7.44 -0.77
CA ILE A 54 30.59 -8.17 0.29
C ILE A 54 31.34 -7.13 1.11
N ILE A 55 30.86 -6.89 2.33
CA ILE A 55 31.40 -5.89 3.23
C ILE A 55 32.68 -6.40 3.89
N GLY A 56 32.76 -7.70 4.17
CA GLY A 56 33.88 -8.26 4.90
C GLY A 56 33.86 -9.79 4.99
N SER A 57 34.85 -10.32 5.68
CA SER A 57 35.00 -11.76 5.92
C SER A 57 35.30 -12.05 7.39
N LEU A 58 34.91 -13.25 7.84
CA LEU A 58 35.16 -13.80 9.17
C LEU A 58 35.86 -15.14 9.02
N GLY A 59 37.03 -15.30 9.66
CA GLY A 59 37.80 -16.56 9.65
C GLY A 59 38.36 -16.96 8.27
N LEU A 60 38.28 -16.06 7.30
CA LEU A 60 38.85 -16.17 5.95
C LEU A 60 39.85 -15.02 5.77
N PRO A 61 40.79 -15.11 4.82
CA PRO A 61 41.60 -13.95 4.44
C PRO A 61 40.69 -12.74 4.12
N GLN A 62 41.20 -11.53 4.36
CA GLN A 62 40.44 -10.29 4.23
C GLN A 62 39.85 -10.16 2.81
N VAL A 63 38.53 -10.28 2.71
CA VAL A 63 37.77 -10.10 1.47
C VAL A 63 36.69 -9.05 1.73
N GLY A 64 36.85 -7.88 1.11
CA GLY A 64 36.01 -6.70 1.35
C GLY A 64 36.75 -5.64 2.18
N ASP A 65 35.99 -4.68 2.71
CA ASP A 65 36.53 -3.55 3.46
C ASP A 65 36.87 -3.90 4.91
N LEU A 66 36.17 -4.88 5.50
CA LEU A 66 36.22 -5.16 6.94
C LEU A 66 36.61 -6.61 7.23
N GLN A 67 37.43 -6.82 8.24
CA GLN A 67 37.70 -8.15 8.80
C GLN A 67 36.99 -8.28 10.15
N PHE A 68 36.09 -9.24 10.23
CA PHE A 68 35.34 -9.50 11.46
C PHE A 68 36.03 -10.61 12.26
N GLY A 69 36.00 -10.45 13.58
CA GLY A 69 36.26 -11.47 14.59
C GLY A 69 35.00 -11.72 15.42
N TYR A 70 34.97 -12.84 16.14
CA TYR A 70 33.88 -13.14 17.07
C TYR A 70 34.46 -13.47 18.45
N ASP A 71 34.01 -12.75 19.47
CA ASP A 71 34.37 -13.05 20.85
C ASP A 71 33.35 -14.04 21.45
N PRO A 72 33.76 -15.30 21.73
CA PRO A 72 32.87 -16.31 22.28
C PRO A 72 32.43 -16.02 23.71
N THR A 73 33.17 -15.20 24.46
CA THR A 73 32.86 -14.90 25.87
C THR A 73 31.75 -13.86 25.99
N LEU A 74 31.86 -12.77 25.22
CA LEU A 74 30.89 -11.68 25.18
C LEU A 74 29.77 -11.91 24.17
N LYS A 75 29.89 -12.92 23.30
CA LYS A 75 28.94 -13.25 22.21
C LYS A 75 28.68 -12.06 21.29
N VAL A 76 29.70 -11.27 21.02
CA VAL A 76 29.62 -10.11 20.13
C VAL A 76 30.65 -10.22 19.02
N PRO A 77 30.32 -9.78 17.79
CA PRO A 77 31.32 -9.58 16.77
C PRO A 77 32.22 -8.39 17.15
N TYR A 78 33.49 -8.46 16.78
CA TYR A 78 34.42 -7.34 16.82
C TYR A 78 35.10 -7.20 15.46
N ILE A 79 35.83 -6.12 15.26
CA ILE A 79 36.58 -5.88 14.02
C ILE A 79 38.04 -6.11 14.31
N ASP A 80 38.65 -6.98 13.52
CA ASP A 80 40.06 -7.35 13.62
C ASP A 80 40.84 -6.64 12.50
N VAL A 81 40.83 -5.31 12.55
CA VAL A 81 41.54 -4.45 11.59
C VAL A 81 42.49 -3.54 12.37
N HIS A 82 43.75 -3.51 11.96
CA HIS A 82 44.79 -2.64 12.56
C HIS A 82 44.83 -1.28 11.86
N ASP A 83 43.75 -0.50 12.02
CA ASP A 83 43.66 0.88 11.52
C ASP A 83 43.37 1.86 12.69
N ASP A 84 43.79 3.13 12.56
CA ASP A 84 43.51 4.23 13.51
C ASP A 84 42.03 4.71 13.49
N CYS A 85 41.11 3.81 13.11
CA CYS A 85 39.68 4.09 13.01
C CYS A 85 38.92 3.52 14.22
N THR A 86 37.92 4.27 14.69
CA THR A 86 37.01 3.82 15.73
C THR A 86 35.79 3.20 15.07
N TYR A 87 35.42 2.00 15.49
CA TYR A 87 34.26 1.30 14.96
C TYR A 87 33.23 1.08 16.07
N SER A 88 31.98 1.42 15.78
CA SER A 88 30.85 1.21 16.68
C SER A 88 29.93 0.15 16.08
N ILE A 89 29.80 -1.00 16.76
CA ILE A 89 28.89 -2.06 16.35
C ILE A 89 27.56 -1.87 17.07
N ILE A 90 26.50 -1.69 16.30
CA ILE A 90 25.13 -1.54 16.78
C ILE A 90 24.40 -2.84 16.47
N LEU A 91 24.02 -3.55 17.53
CA LEU A 91 23.20 -4.74 17.42
C LEU A 91 21.74 -4.35 17.34
N PHE A 92 21.01 -4.89 16.37
CA PHE A 92 19.58 -4.66 16.21
C PHE A 92 18.85 -5.96 15.90
N GLU A 93 17.57 -6.00 16.26
CA GLU A 93 16.65 -7.06 15.80
C GLU A 93 15.99 -6.61 14.50
N PRO A 94 16.13 -7.37 13.39
CA PRO A 94 15.49 -7.01 12.14
C PRO A 94 13.97 -6.97 12.29
N PRO A 95 13.30 -5.89 11.84
CA PRO A 95 11.86 -5.75 12.00
C PRO A 95 11.12 -6.78 11.15
N ASN A 96 10.10 -7.42 11.74
CA ASN A 96 9.31 -8.42 11.04
C ASN A 96 8.24 -7.77 10.15
N PHE A 97 8.49 -7.79 8.84
CA PHE A 97 7.55 -7.25 7.85
C PHE A 97 6.19 -7.97 7.82
N ASN A 98 6.09 -9.23 8.27
CA ASN A 98 4.80 -9.94 8.36
C ASN A 98 3.93 -9.40 9.50
N ASN A 99 4.57 -8.88 10.55
CA ASN A 99 3.90 -8.21 11.67
C ASN A 99 3.74 -6.71 11.44
N LEU A 100 4.09 -6.21 10.24
CA LEU A 100 4.09 -4.78 9.90
C LEU A 100 5.03 -3.94 10.79
N GLU A 101 6.08 -4.56 11.33
CA GLU A 101 7.11 -3.90 12.11
C GLU A 101 8.09 -3.15 11.18
N TYR A 102 8.54 -1.98 11.62
CA TYR A 102 9.50 -1.13 10.92
C TYR A 102 10.02 -0.06 11.88
N LEU A 103 11.22 0.44 11.59
CA LEU A 103 11.84 1.56 12.27
C LEU A 103 11.65 2.81 11.42
N SER A 104 11.17 3.90 12.01
CA SER A 104 11.05 5.19 11.34
C SER A 104 11.52 6.29 12.28
N VAL A 105 12.30 7.21 11.72
CA VAL A 105 12.70 8.45 12.40
C VAL A 105 11.65 9.53 12.15
N ARG A 106 10.92 9.44 11.03
CA ARG A 106 9.88 10.39 10.63
C ARG A 106 8.50 9.90 11.06
N PRO A 107 7.58 10.81 11.40
CA PRO A 107 6.20 10.45 11.69
C PRO A 107 5.53 9.80 10.49
N ILE A 108 4.63 8.87 10.80
CA ILE A 108 3.92 8.07 9.81
C ILE A 108 2.65 8.83 9.42
N LEU A 109 2.59 9.29 8.18
CA LEU A 109 1.38 9.91 7.65
C LEU A 109 0.38 8.82 7.25
N LEU A 110 -0.73 8.73 8.00
CA LEU A 110 -1.90 7.94 7.64
C LEU A 110 -2.79 8.77 6.71
N GLN A 111 -2.49 8.77 5.40
CA GLN A 111 -3.35 9.43 4.44
C GLN A 111 -4.53 8.52 4.10
N SER A 112 -5.69 8.80 4.71
CA SER A 112 -6.95 8.20 4.30
C SER A 112 -7.37 8.71 2.92
N MET A 113 -8.33 8.04 2.27
CA MET A 113 -8.91 8.34 0.95
C MET A 113 -9.67 9.69 0.92
N GLY A 114 -9.00 10.77 1.28
CA GLY A 114 -9.42 12.15 1.14
C GLY A 114 -8.78 12.79 -0.08
N LYS A 115 -9.31 13.94 -0.50
CA LYS A 115 -8.65 14.78 -1.51
C LYS A 115 -7.19 14.98 -1.10
N GLU A 116 -6.28 14.93 -2.07
CA GLU A 116 -4.94 15.49 -1.90
C GLU A 116 -5.10 16.85 -1.24
N SER A 117 -4.53 16.99 -0.03
CA SER A 117 -4.42 18.32 0.53
C SER A 117 -3.57 19.10 -0.48
N THR A 118 -4.02 20.29 -0.85
CA THR A 118 -3.19 21.13 -1.73
C THR A 118 -1.81 21.26 -1.08
N PRO A 119 -0.70 21.29 -1.83
CA PRO A 119 0.66 21.33 -1.26
C PRO A 119 0.79 22.33 -0.10
N ASN A 120 0.13 23.48 -0.25
CA ASN A 120 0.03 24.57 0.71
C ASN A 120 -0.60 24.21 2.09
N GLU A 121 -1.50 23.23 2.15
CA GLU A 121 -2.09 22.74 3.41
C GLU A 121 -1.16 21.75 4.11
N GLN A 122 -0.51 20.86 3.36
CA GLN A 122 0.50 19.94 3.89
C GLN A 122 1.64 20.73 4.53
N ASP A 123 2.19 21.72 3.81
CA ASP A 123 3.26 22.60 4.29
C ASP A 123 2.85 23.38 5.55
N LYS A 124 1.58 23.77 5.65
CA LYS A 124 1.03 24.46 6.83
C LYS A 124 0.97 23.57 8.07
N TYR A 125 0.65 22.28 7.92
CA TYR A 125 0.65 21.34 9.04
C TYR A 125 2.06 20.89 9.41
N THR A 126 2.94 20.71 8.42
CA THR A 126 4.37 20.41 8.64
C THR A 126 5.04 21.56 9.39
N ALA A 127 4.83 22.82 8.96
CA ALA A 127 5.35 24.00 9.65
C ALA A 127 4.85 24.15 11.09
N LYS A 128 3.64 23.67 11.41
CA LYS A 128 3.14 23.64 12.80
C LYS A 128 3.85 22.59 13.65
N LEU A 129 4.25 21.48 13.05
CA LEU A 129 4.97 20.41 13.73
C LEU A 129 6.46 20.75 13.91
N GLU A 130 7.06 21.43 12.92
CA GLU A 130 8.45 21.92 12.97
C GLU A 130 8.73 22.83 14.17
N ILE A 131 7.72 23.59 14.64
CA ILE A 131 7.84 24.43 15.85
C ILE A 131 8.14 23.59 17.12
N PHE A 132 7.71 22.32 17.13
CA PHE A 132 7.93 21.40 18.24
C PHE A 132 9.12 20.46 17.98
N GLU A 133 9.71 20.48 16.79
CA GLU A 133 10.93 19.73 16.53
C GLU A 133 12.11 20.48 17.15
N PRO A 134 12.91 19.81 18.01
CA PRO A 134 14.11 20.43 18.55
C PRO A 134 15.02 20.81 17.37
N SER A 135 15.52 22.04 17.37
CA SER A 135 16.46 22.55 16.37
C SER A 135 17.69 21.65 16.34
N THR A 136 17.68 20.67 15.45
CA THR A 136 18.81 19.80 15.21
C THR A 136 19.71 20.60 14.29
N GLU A 137 20.85 21.06 14.81
CA GLU A 137 21.96 21.49 13.95
C GLU A 137 22.13 20.42 12.88
N HIS A 138 22.19 20.83 11.61
CA HIS A 138 22.32 19.95 10.45
C HIS A 138 23.53 19.02 10.64
N VAL A 139 23.32 17.84 11.24
CA VAL A 139 24.34 16.81 11.34
C VAL A 139 24.44 16.20 9.96
N GLU A 140 25.41 16.68 9.20
CA GLU A 140 25.77 16.20 7.88
C GLU A 140 25.87 14.66 7.85
N HIS A 141 24.86 14.04 7.23
CA HIS A 141 24.90 12.82 6.42
C HIS A 141 25.55 11.52 6.93
N ASN A 142 25.96 11.40 8.20
CA ASN A 142 26.54 10.14 8.71
C ASN A 142 25.97 9.72 10.07
N SER A 143 24.71 10.03 10.35
CA SER A 143 24.03 9.66 11.59
C SER A 143 23.02 8.53 11.35
N VAL A 144 22.87 7.68 12.37
CA VAL A 144 21.87 6.60 12.53
C VAL A 144 20.46 6.98 12.07
N ALA A 145 20.14 8.27 12.15
CA ALA A 145 18.85 8.85 11.84
C ALA A 145 18.59 9.12 10.35
N SER A 146 19.52 8.77 9.44
CA SER A 146 19.26 8.94 8.01
C SER A 146 18.17 7.97 7.53
N SER A 147 17.22 8.48 6.75
CA SER A 147 16.13 7.68 6.19
C SER A 147 16.65 6.52 5.35
N GLU A 148 17.73 6.74 4.59
CA GLU A 148 18.32 5.72 3.73
C GLU A 148 18.87 4.52 4.51
N ILE A 149 19.57 4.74 5.64
CA ILE A 149 20.09 3.66 6.48
C ILE A 149 18.92 2.88 7.10
N MET A 150 17.93 3.58 7.63
CA MET A 150 16.73 2.95 8.20
C MET A 150 15.96 2.14 7.16
N ASP A 151 15.89 2.61 5.92
CA ASP A 151 15.27 1.87 4.84
C ASP A 151 16.01 0.57 4.54
N LYS A 152 17.35 0.58 4.54
CA LYS A 152 18.13 -0.66 4.39
C LYS A 152 17.94 -1.61 5.56
N ILE A 153 17.90 -1.10 6.80
CA ILE A 153 17.65 -1.90 8.01
C ILE A 153 16.28 -2.57 7.95
N ASN A 154 15.24 -1.83 7.58
CA ASN A 154 13.88 -2.35 7.43
C ASN A 154 13.75 -3.39 6.31
N LEU A 155 14.56 -3.26 5.26
CA LEU A 155 14.56 -4.18 4.13
C LEU A 155 15.37 -5.47 4.37
N VAL A 156 16.13 -5.58 5.47
CA VAL A 156 17.02 -6.72 5.75
C VAL A 156 16.35 -8.07 5.57
N LEU A 157 15.19 -8.30 6.22
CA LEU A 157 14.48 -9.59 6.11
C LEU A 157 13.98 -9.87 4.69
N LYS A 158 13.49 -8.84 4.00
CA LYS A 158 13.03 -8.98 2.61
C LYS A 158 14.20 -9.34 1.69
N THR A 159 15.31 -8.60 1.79
CA THR A 159 16.53 -8.87 1.03
C THR A 159 17.04 -10.28 1.26
N ARG A 160 17.00 -10.79 2.50
CA ARG A 160 17.36 -12.19 2.80
C ARG A 160 16.46 -13.19 2.11
N ILE A 161 15.14 -12.98 2.13
CA ILE A 161 14.19 -13.87 1.44
C ILE A 161 14.45 -13.85 -0.07
N ASP A 162 14.69 -12.68 -0.65
CA ASP A 162 14.98 -12.53 -2.08
C ASP A 162 16.32 -13.17 -2.46
N LEU A 163 17.34 -13.07 -1.62
CA LEU A 163 18.63 -13.76 -1.77
C LEU A 163 18.46 -15.27 -1.68
N GLN A 164 17.76 -15.78 -0.66
CA GLN A 164 17.46 -17.21 -0.53
C GLN A 164 16.62 -17.74 -1.69
N ALA A 165 15.65 -16.97 -2.18
CA ALA A 165 14.85 -17.32 -3.34
C ALA A 165 15.72 -17.35 -4.60
N SER A 166 16.67 -16.43 -4.76
CA SER A 166 17.62 -16.40 -5.88
C SER A 166 18.59 -17.58 -5.82
N GLN A 167 19.08 -17.95 -4.64
CA GLN A 167 19.88 -19.17 -4.43
C GLN A 167 19.08 -20.44 -4.77
N LYS A 168 17.79 -20.48 -4.39
CA LYS A 168 16.89 -21.60 -4.72
C LYS A 168 16.50 -21.63 -6.21
N LYS A 169 16.50 -20.50 -6.91
CA LYS A 169 16.16 -20.37 -8.35
C LYS A 169 17.15 -21.06 -9.30
N HIS A 170 18.30 -21.54 -8.83
CA HIS A 170 19.09 -22.53 -9.58
C HIS A 170 18.40 -23.89 -9.72
N GLN A 171 17.32 -24.12 -8.95
CA GLN A 171 16.25 -25.04 -9.34
C GLN A 171 15.12 -24.20 -9.90
N ALA A 172 14.93 -24.26 -11.21
CA ALA A 172 13.95 -23.48 -11.94
C ALA A 172 12.57 -23.51 -11.21
N PRO A 173 11.91 -22.36 -11.02
CA PRO A 173 10.50 -22.40 -10.65
C PRO A 173 9.80 -23.11 -11.80
N LYS A 174 9.22 -24.29 -11.52
CA LYS A 174 8.28 -24.92 -12.44
C LYS A 174 7.23 -23.86 -12.74
N SER A 175 7.20 -23.38 -13.98
CA SER A 175 6.18 -22.46 -14.49
C SER A 175 4.83 -23.05 -14.12
N GLY A 176 4.25 -22.56 -13.03
CA GLY A 176 3.00 -23.06 -12.50
C GLY A 176 1.94 -22.78 -13.54
N SER A 177 1.43 -23.83 -14.18
CA SER A 177 0.24 -23.73 -15.00
C SER A 177 -0.83 -23.11 -14.13
N ILE A 178 -1.21 -21.86 -14.42
CA ILE A 178 -2.28 -21.18 -13.70
C ILE A 178 -3.50 -22.06 -13.90
N HIS A 179 -4.01 -22.64 -12.81
CA HIS A 179 -5.16 -23.55 -12.88
C HIS A 179 -6.31 -22.88 -13.64
N PRO A 180 -7.02 -23.61 -14.52
CA PRO A 180 -8.06 -23.05 -15.38
C PRO A 180 -9.15 -22.31 -14.57
N LEU A 181 -9.42 -22.75 -13.34
CA LEU A 181 -10.33 -22.09 -12.39
C LEU A 181 -9.88 -20.66 -12.05
N VAL A 182 -8.58 -20.45 -11.79
CA VAL A 182 -8.04 -19.11 -11.50
C VAL A 182 -8.20 -18.20 -12.70
N ARG A 183 -7.99 -18.72 -13.92
CA ARG A 183 -8.18 -17.95 -15.15
C ARG A 183 -9.63 -17.51 -15.35
N ILE A 184 -10.60 -18.39 -15.05
CA ILE A 184 -12.03 -18.07 -15.11
C ILE A 184 -12.38 -16.99 -14.07
N ILE A 185 -11.88 -17.12 -12.83
CA ILE A 185 -12.11 -16.12 -11.78
C ILE A 185 -11.57 -14.75 -12.19
N VAL A 186 -10.34 -14.69 -12.73
CA VAL A 186 -9.75 -13.43 -13.23
C VAL A 186 -10.60 -12.81 -14.34
N GLN A 187 -11.12 -13.61 -15.27
CA GLN A 187 -12.02 -13.13 -16.32
C GLN A 187 -13.34 -12.58 -15.74
N LEU A 188 -13.91 -13.25 -14.75
CA LEU A 188 -15.15 -12.82 -14.10
C LEU A 188 -14.95 -11.50 -13.33
N VAL A 189 -13.84 -11.38 -12.59
CA VAL A 189 -13.49 -10.14 -11.86
C VAL A 189 -13.26 -8.98 -12.82
N THR A 190 -12.50 -9.20 -13.90
CA THR A 190 -12.25 -8.14 -14.90
C THR A 190 -13.50 -7.73 -15.67
N PHE A 191 -14.42 -8.66 -15.93
CA PHE A 191 -15.73 -8.35 -16.51
C PHE A 191 -16.58 -7.49 -15.57
N LEU A 192 -16.66 -7.87 -14.28
CA LEU A 192 -17.38 -7.09 -13.27
C LEU A 192 -16.79 -5.67 -13.12
N GLN A 193 -15.46 -5.55 -13.11
CA GLN A 193 -14.78 -4.26 -13.07
C GLN A 193 -15.17 -3.35 -14.25
N ARG A 194 -15.28 -3.89 -15.47
CA ARG A 194 -15.69 -3.13 -16.66
C ARG A 194 -17.13 -2.62 -16.54
N ILE A 195 -18.04 -3.44 -16.01
CA ILE A 195 -19.43 -3.03 -15.75
C ILE A 195 -19.47 -1.87 -14.75
N ILE A 196 -18.71 -1.98 -13.65
CA ILE A 196 -18.66 -0.93 -12.63
C ILE A 196 -18.09 0.37 -13.21
N ILE A 197 -17.03 0.31 -14.01
CA ILE A 197 -16.45 1.49 -14.68
C ILE A 197 -17.48 2.15 -15.60
N TRP A 198 -18.21 1.35 -16.39
CA TRP A 198 -19.28 1.85 -17.24
C TRP A 198 -20.40 2.54 -16.45
N LEU A 199 -20.78 1.97 -15.30
CA LEU A 199 -21.77 2.56 -14.39
C LEU A 199 -21.28 3.88 -13.80
N ILE A 200 -20.03 3.94 -13.32
CA ILE A 200 -19.40 5.16 -12.80
C ILE A 200 -19.37 6.24 -13.90
N TRP A 201 -19.00 5.89 -15.13
CA TRP A 201 -18.98 6.82 -16.25
C TRP A 201 -20.37 7.37 -16.55
N THR A 202 -21.38 6.52 -16.53
CA THR A 202 -22.80 6.92 -16.71
C THR A 202 -23.26 7.86 -15.61
N LEU A 203 -22.94 7.60 -14.34
CA LEU A 203 -23.30 8.46 -13.21
C LEU A 203 -22.57 9.82 -13.23
N ASN A 204 -21.34 9.84 -13.73
CA ASN A 204 -20.53 11.06 -13.86
C ASN A 204 -20.72 11.79 -15.19
N TYR A 205 -21.58 11.28 -16.09
CA TYR A 205 -21.87 11.93 -17.35
C TYR A 205 -22.49 13.31 -17.09
N LYS A 206 -21.90 14.34 -17.69
CA LYS A 206 -22.32 15.73 -17.49
C LYS A 206 -23.44 16.05 -18.47
N VAL A 207 -24.63 16.29 -17.94
CA VAL A 207 -25.78 16.77 -18.70
C VAL A 207 -25.96 18.25 -18.33
N TYR A 208 -25.90 19.14 -19.33
CA TYR A 208 -25.99 20.60 -19.13
C TYR A 208 -25.01 21.17 -18.07
N GLY A 209 -23.80 20.60 -17.98
CA GLY A 209 -22.75 21.07 -17.05
C GLY A 209 -22.83 20.50 -15.63
N TYR A 210 -23.92 19.83 -15.27
CA TYR A 210 -24.08 19.15 -13.97
C TYR A 210 -23.97 17.63 -14.13
N SER A 211 -23.30 16.96 -13.18
CA SER A 211 -23.32 15.50 -13.09
C SER A 211 -24.36 15.06 -12.06
N LEU A 212 -24.92 13.85 -12.21
CA LEU A 212 -25.86 13.29 -11.22
C LEU A 212 -25.23 13.24 -9.81
N VAL A 213 -23.93 12.95 -9.76
CA VAL A 213 -23.10 12.98 -8.55
C VAL A 213 -23.08 14.36 -7.87
N SER A 214 -23.09 15.45 -8.66
CA SER A 214 -23.09 16.82 -8.13
C SER A 214 -24.45 17.27 -7.59
N VAL A 215 -25.54 16.67 -8.09
CA VAL A 215 -26.91 17.05 -7.73
C VAL A 215 -27.43 16.24 -6.54
N SER A 216 -27.12 14.94 -6.49
CA SER A 216 -27.66 14.04 -5.46
C SER A 216 -26.59 13.51 -4.53
N ASN A 217 -26.79 13.73 -3.22
CA ASN A 217 -25.95 13.12 -2.19
C ASN A 217 -26.02 11.59 -2.20
N VAL A 218 -27.15 11.01 -2.59
CA VAL A 218 -27.30 9.55 -2.72
C VAL A 218 -26.44 9.03 -3.87
N VAL A 219 -26.47 9.70 -5.03
CA VAL A 219 -25.65 9.31 -6.18
C VAL A 219 -24.17 9.52 -5.90
N ARG A 220 -23.81 10.56 -5.13
CA ARG A 220 -22.45 10.78 -4.65
C ARG A 220 -21.95 9.65 -3.76
N GLN A 221 -22.78 9.18 -2.83
CA GLN A 221 -22.41 8.04 -1.97
C GLN A 221 -22.30 6.74 -2.79
N LEU A 222 -23.22 6.50 -3.73
CA LEU A 222 -23.14 5.37 -4.64
C LEU A 222 -21.85 5.39 -5.49
N ASP A 223 -21.50 6.55 -6.05
CA ASP A 223 -20.25 6.75 -6.81
C ASP A 223 -19.00 6.42 -5.97
N LEU A 224 -18.97 6.86 -4.71
CA LEU A 224 -17.88 6.53 -3.78
C LEU A 224 -17.79 5.01 -3.52
N ARG A 225 -18.91 4.34 -3.29
CA ARG A 225 -18.94 2.88 -3.06
C ARG A 225 -18.54 2.08 -4.29
N LEU A 226 -19.00 2.47 -5.48
CA LEU A 226 -18.62 1.83 -6.75
C LEU A 226 -17.12 1.96 -7.01
N LYS A 227 -16.52 3.12 -6.72
CA LYS A 227 -15.07 3.31 -6.79
C LYS A 227 -14.33 2.41 -5.79
N GLN A 228 -14.81 2.30 -4.56
CA GLN A 228 -14.23 1.42 -3.54
C GLN A 228 -14.23 -0.04 -3.98
N ILE A 229 -15.33 -0.56 -4.52
CA ILE A 229 -15.43 -1.94 -5.02
C ILE A 229 -14.51 -2.16 -6.23
N ASN A 230 -14.47 -1.21 -7.18
CA ASN A 230 -13.60 -1.32 -8.36
C ASN A 230 -12.12 -1.37 -7.97
N TYR A 231 -11.74 -0.63 -6.93
CA TYR A 231 -10.38 -0.46 -6.48
C TYR A 231 -9.89 -1.59 -5.56
N PHE A 232 -10.79 -2.29 -4.87
CA PHE A 232 -10.42 -3.35 -3.93
C PHE A 232 -9.47 -4.43 -4.48
N PRO A 233 -9.66 -4.99 -5.70
CA PRO A 233 -8.71 -5.95 -6.27
C PRO A 233 -7.31 -5.35 -6.52
N ILE A 234 -7.25 -4.06 -6.82
CA ILE A 234 -6.00 -3.34 -7.02
C ILE A 234 -5.32 -3.10 -5.67
N GLN A 235 -6.05 -2.71 -4.62
CA GLN A 235 -5.51 -2.63 -3.25
C GLN A 235 -4.92 -3.96 -2.79
N PHE A 236 -5.65 -5.05 -3.04
CA PHE A 236 -5.20 -6.40 -2.73
C PHE A 236 -3.90 -6.72 -3.48
N LEU A 237 -3.83 -6.40 -4.77
CA LEU A 237 -2.63 -6.66 -5.57
C LEU A 237 -1.44 -5.78 -5.14
N CYS A 238 -1.67 -4.50 -4.80
CA CYS A 238 -0.65 -3.59 -4.27
C CYS A 238 -0.08 -4.04 -2.93
N TYR A 239 -0.85 -4.76 -2.12
CA TYR A 239 -0.35 -5.37 -0.87
C TYR A 239 0.59 -6.56 -1.15
N TYR A 240 0.26 -7.41 -2.12
CA TYR A 240 1.03 -8.62 -2.44
C TYR A 240 2.21 -8.38 -3.40
N ASP A 241 2.03 -7.58 -4.45
CA ASP A 241 3.03 -7.30 -5.48
C ASP A 241 3.44 -5.83 -5.47
N LYS A 242 4.55 -5.59 -4.77
CA LYS A 242 5.14 -4.27 -4.54
C LYS A 242 5.69 -3.65 -5.83
N SER A 243 6.03 -4.46 -6.84
CA SER A 243 6.64 -3.96 -8.10
C SER A 243 5.67 -3.09 -8.91
N ILE A 244 4.37 -3.30 -8.73
CA ILE A 244 3.30 -2.55 -9.42
C ILE A 244 3.23 -1.10 -8.92
N LEU A 245 3.64 -0.85 -7.68
CA LEU A 245 3.65 0.47 -7.05
C LEU A 245 4.87 1.31 -7.47
N TYR A 246 6.03 0.68 -7.60
CA TYR A 246 7.26 1.36 -8.06
C TYR A 246 7.24 1.66 -9.57
N ASN A 247 6.25 1.15 -10.30
CA ASN A 247 5.95 1.56 -11.67
C ASN A 247 5.09 2.84 -11.64
N GLU A 248 5.72 3.97 -11.31
CA GLU A 248 5.10 5.32 -11.24
C GLU A 248 4.34 5.71 -12.53
N ASP A 249 4.65 5.06 -13.65
CA ASP A 249 4.04 5.31 -14.95
C ASP A 249 2.80 4.47 -15.27
N SER A 250 2.30 3.65 -14.33
CA SER A 250 1.08 2.89 -14.64
C SER A 250 -0.11 3.87 -14.82
N PRO A 251 -0.75 3.90 -16.00
CA PRO A 251 -1.87 4.80 -16.27
C PRO A 251 -3.08 4.47 -15.38
N LEU A 252 -3.11 3.27 -14.80
CA LEU A 252 -4.13 2.85 -13.85
C LEU A 252 -4.04 3.64 -12.53
N LEU A 253 -2.87 3.79 -11.91
CA LEU A 253 -2.71 4.56 -10.68
C LEU A 253 -3.11 6.03 -10.85
N LYS A 254 -2.66 6.67 -11.94
CA LYS A 254 -2.95 8.08 -12.24
C LYS A 254 -4.44 8.35 -12.48
N ASN A 255 -5.14 7.44 -13.16
CA ASN A 255 -6.58 7.58 -13.43
C ASN A 255 -7.46 7.34 -12.19
N LEU A 256 -6.96 6.60 -11.19
CA LEU A 256 -7.73 6.20 -10.01
C LEU A 256 -7.76 7.26 -8.90
N LYS A 257 -7.06 8.40 -9.05
CA LYS A 257 -6.99 9.51 -8.07
C LYS A 257 -6.74 9.02 -6.64
N LEU A 258 -5.83 8.08 -6.52
CA LEU A 258 -5.40 7.58 -5.22
C LEU A 258 -4.50 8.62 -4.58
N PRO A 259 -4.57 8.83 -3.26
CA PRO A 259 -3.58 9.63 -2.58
C PRO A 259 -2.21 9.05 -2.88
N ILE A 260 -1.32 9.92 -3.35
CA ILE A 260 0.06 9.64 -3.74
C ILE A 260 0.68 8.65 -2.75
N PHE A 261 1.21 7.55 -3.27
CA PHE A 261 1.94 6.58 -2.47
C PHE A 261 3.17 7.28 -1.89
N ASN A 262 3.25 7.39 -0.56
CA ASN A 262 4.46 7.84 0.13
C ASN A 262 5.65 7.03 -0.42
N SER A 263 6.74 7.67 -0.86
CA SER A 263 7.90 6.97 -1.45
C SER A 263 8.63 6.05 -0.46
N ASP A 264 8.41 6.25 0.84
CA ASP A 264 9.14 5.59 1.92
C ASP A 264 8.38 4.35 2.42
N LEU A 265 9.09 3.40 3.04
CA LEU A 265 8.63 2.05 3.44
C LEU A 265 7.29 1.95 4.21
N ASN A 266 6.73 3.09 4.63
CA ASN A 266 5.35 3.30 5.06
C ASN A 266 4.27 2.83 4.05
N ILE A 267 4.62 2.58 2.78
CA ILE A 267 3.67 2.08 1.75
C ILE A 267 2.94 0.81 2.21
N ASN A 268 3.65 -0.17 2.78
CA ASN A 268 3.05 -1.48 3.06
C ASN A 268 2.01 -1.41 4.18
N ASN A 269 2.31 -0.60 5.21
CA ASN A 269 1.44 -0.43 6.37
C ASN A 269 0.24 0.45 6.03
N SER A 270 0.47 1.54 5.29
CA SER A 270 -0.63 2.37 4.76
C SER A 270 -1.56 1.55 3.86
N ASN A 271 -1.02 0.73 2.95
CA ASN A 271 -1.83 -0.14 2.09
C ASN A 271 -2.60 -1.20 2.86
N TYR A 272 -1.98 -1.81 3.87
CA TYR A 272 -2.67 -2.75 4.76
C TYR A 272 -3.85 -2.09 5.47
N ILE A 273 -3.63 -0.92 6.08
CA ILE A 273 -4.68 -0.16 6.78
C ILE A 273 -5.80 0.21 5.81
N ASN A 274 -5.45 0.70 4.62
CA ASN A 274 -6.43 1.07 3.60
C ASN A 274 -7.23 -0.13 3.08
N LEU A 275 -6.59 -1.28 2.87
CA LEU A 275 -7.26 -2.52 2.46
C LEU A 275 -8.27 -2.98 3.52
N HIS A 276 -7.86 -3.01 4.79
CA HIS A 276 -8.74 -3.40 5.89
C HIS A 276 -9.89 -2.42 6.10
N ASN A 277 -9.65 -1.12 5.99
CA ASN A 277 -10.71 -0.12 6.06
C ASN A 277 -11.72 -0.27 4.92
N SER A 278 -11.24 -0.49 3.68
CA SER A 278 -12.13 -0.79 2.54
C SER A 278 -12.95 -2.06 2.78
N ALA A 279 -12.31 -3.13 3.24
CA ALA A 279 -12.99 -4.39 3.55
C ALA A 279 -14.08 -4.23 4.62
N TRP A 280 -13.77 -3.48 5.68
CA TRP A 280 -14.71 -3.18 6.75
C TRP A 280 -15.92 -2.38 6.27
N LEU A 281 -15.69 -1.37 5.42
CA LEU A 281 -16.78 -0.58 4.84
C LEU A 281 -17.70 -1.44 3.95
N MET A 282 -17.15 -2.33 3.14
CA MET A 282 -17.95 -3.27 2.35
C MET A 282 -18.74 -4.23 3.24
N PHE A 283 -18.13 -4.73 4.32
CA PHE A 283 -18.82 -5.58 5.29
C PHE A 283 -20.01 -4.85 5.95
N ASN A 284 -19.82 -3.59 6.35
CA ASN A 284 -20.89 -2.77 6.92
C ASN A 284 -22.04 -2.55 5.92
N ASP A 285 -21.73 -2.30 4.65
CA ASP A 285 -22.75 -2.11 3.62
C ASP A 285 -23.56 -3.40 3.39
N ILE A 286 -22.92 -4.58 3.41
CA ILE A 286 -23.61 -5.88 3.31
C ILE A 286 -24.52 -6.10 4.52
N LEU A 287 -24.01 -5.86 5.73
CA LEU A 287 -24.78 -6.02 6.96
C LEU A 287 -26.00 -5.10 6.98
N MET A 288 -25.82 -3.84 6.58
CA MET A 288 -26.92 -2.88 6.47
C MET A 288 -27.92 -3.31 5.39
N GLY A 289 -27.45 -3.85 4.26
CA GLY A 289 -28.31 -4.40 3.22
C GLY A 289 -29.17 -5.58 3.70
N VAL A 290 -28.59 -6.52 4.45
CA VAL A 290 -29.32 -7.65 5.05
C VAL A 290 -30.37 -7.15 6.04
N LEU A 291 -30.01 -6.21 6.92
CA LEU A 291 -30.97 -5.62 7.87
C LEU A 291 -32.13 -4.92 7.15
N VAL A 292 -31.84 -4.12 6.13
CA VAL A 292 -32.87 -3.42 5.33
C VAL A 292 -33.76 -4.43 4.61
N HIS A 293 -33.18 -5.49 4.04
CA HIS A 293 -33.94 -6.56 3.41
C HIS A 293 -34.92 -7.23 4.39
N ASP A 294 -34.45 -7.58 5.59
CA ASP A 294 -35.28 -8.24 6.59
C ASP A 294 -36.41 -7.33 7.08
N LEU A 295 -36.13 -6.03 7.24
CA LEU A 295 -37.15 -5.03 7.56
C LEU A 295 -38.19 -4.88 6.44
N ILE A 296 -37.77 -4.92 5.18
CA ILE A 296 -38.68 -4.85 4.02
C ILE A 296 -39.57 -6.10 3.96
N ILE A 297 -39.02 -7.31 4.17
CA ILE A 297 -39.81 -8.54 4.14
C ILE A 297 -40.81 -8.59 5.29
N GLN A 298 -40.41 -8.20 6.50
CA GLN A 298 -41.32 -8.17 7.64
C GLN A 298 -42.50 -7.20 7.45
N ASN A 299 -42.28 -6.13 6.69
CA ASN A 299 -43.30 -5.10 6.43
C ASN A 299 -43.79 -5.11 4.98
N PHE A 300 -43.65 -6.25 4.28
CA PHE A 300 -43.82 -6.32 2.83
C PHE A 300 -45.20 -5.83 2.36
N ASP A 301 -46.26 -6.21 3.06
CA ASP A 301 -47.63 -5.80 2.72
C ASP A 301 -47.84 -4.29 2.89
N THR A 302 -47.29 -3.72 3.97
CA THR A 302 -47.35 -2.27 4.24
C THR A 302 -46.56 -1.49 3.19
N VAL A 303 -45.34 -1.94 2.87
CA VAL A 303 -44.47 -1.32 1.86
C VAL A 303 -45.12 -1.39 0.47
N THR A 304 -45.67 -2.55 0.10
CA THR A 304 -46.35 -2.76 -1.18
C THR A 304 -47.60 -1.89 -1.29
N THR A 305 -48.40 -1.81 -0.23
CA THR A 305 -49.60 -0.95 -0.19
C THR A 305 -49.22 0.53 -0.31
N PHE A 306 -48.14 0.96 0.37
CA PHE A 306 -47.63 2.32 0.28
C PHE A 306 -47.14 2.66 -1.13
N LEU A 307 -46.34 1.79 -1.75
CA LEU A 307 -45.83 1.95 -3.12
C LEU A 307 -46.97 2.01 -4.13
N HIS A 308 -47.94 1.11 -4.02
CA HIS A 308 -49.08 1.07 -4.94
C HIS A 308 -49.94 2.33 -4.82
N LYS A 309 -50.37 2.70 -3.60
CA LYS A 309 -51.26 3.85 -3.39
C LYS A 309 -50.56 5.19 -3.68
N THR A 310 -49.32 5.35 -3.20
CA THR A 310 -48.63 6.66 -3.25
C THR A 310 -47.91 6.87 -4.57
N PHE A 311 -47.20 5.86 -5.07
CA PHE A 311 -46.37 6.02 -6.26
C PHE A 311 -47.16 5.72 -7.53
N ILE A 312 -47.79 4.54 -7.62
CA ILE A 312 -48.47 4.12 -8.85
C ILE A 312 -49.77 4.91 -9.02
N GLN A 313 -50.66 4.87 -8.02
CA GLN A 313 -52.00 5.42 -8.18
C GLN A 313 -52.01 6.96 -8.14
N ARG A 314 -51.29 7.58 -7.22
CA ARG A 314 -51.28 9.05 -7.11
C ARG A 314 -50.38 9.70 -8.15
N ILE A 315 -49.08 9.38 -8.19
CA ILE A 315 -48.14 10.07 -9.10
C ILE A 315 -48.35 9.63 -10.56
N LEU A 316 -48.35 8.31 -10.82
CA LEU A 316 -48.36 7.82 -12.20
C LEU A 316 -49.74 7.92 -12.87
N TYR A 317 -50.82 7.75 -12.12
CA TYR A 317 -52.17 7.77 -12.68
C TYR A 317 -52.89 9.10 -12.44
N SER A 318 -53.10 9.48 -11.18
CA SER A 318 -53.91 10.66 -10.86
C SER A 318 -53.27 11.97 -11.33
N GLU A 319 -51.99 12.21 -11.01
CA GLU A 319 -51.32 13.46 -11.34
C GLU A 319 -51.06 13.59 -12.85
N ILE A 320 -50.67 12.50 -13.53
CA ILE A 320 -50.54 12.48 -15.00
C ILE A 320 -51.90 12.65 -15.68
N SER A 321 -52.95 11.98 -15.21
CA SER A 321 -54.31 12.14 -15.77
C SER A 321 -54.83 13.56 -15.60
N THR A 322 -54.56 14.17 -14.43
CA THR A 322 -54.90 15.57 -14.16
C THR A 322 -54.10 16.52 -15.06
N LEU A 323 -52.81 16.24 -15.29
CA LEU A 323 -51.97 17.00 -16.22
C LEU A 323 -52.50 16.89 -17.66
N ILE A 324 -52.86 15.68 -18.12
CA ILE A 324 -53.43 15.46 -19.45
C ILE A 324 -54.77 16.17 -19.59
N HIS A 325 -55.67 16.05 -18.60
CA HIS A 325 -56.94 16.77 -18.60
C HIS A 325 -56.73 18.28 -18.64
N TRP A 326 -55.81 18.80 -17.83
CA TRP A 326 -55.47 20.22 -17.82
C TRP A 326 -54.94 20.69 -19.19
N ILE A 327 -54.05 19.93 -19.83
CA ILE A 327 -53.55 20.22 -21.19
C ILE A 327 -54.69 20.19 -22.22
N ALA A 328 -55.52 19.15 -22.19
CA ALA A 328 -56.61 18.94 -23.14
C ALA A 328 -57.72 20.00 -23.03
N THR A 329 -58.05 20.44 -21.82
CA THR A 329 -59.20 21.33 -21.57
C THR A 329 -58.83 22.81 -21.48
N HIS A 330 -57.65 23.16 -20.95
CA HIS A 330 -57.28 24.55 -20.68
C HIS A 330 -56.30 25.13 -21.73
N HIS A 331 -55.84 24.32 -22.69
CA HIS A 331 -54.88 24.70 -23.74
C HIS A 331 -53.72 25.59 -23.26
N PRO A 332 -53.00 25.18 -22.21
CA PRO A 332 -51.93 25.99 -21.68
C PRO A 332 -50.81 26.03 -22.73
N ALA A 333 -50.45 27.22 -23.17
CA ALA A 333 -49.51 27.53 -24.26
C ALA A 333 -50.04 27.42 -25.71
N GLY A 334 -51.36 27.35 -25.94
CA GLY A 334 -51.93 27.53 -27.29
C GLY A 334 -51.71 26.36 -28.25
N PHE A 335 -51.33 25.18 -27.75
CA PHE A 335 -51.37 23.94 -28.52
C PHE A 335 -52.83 23.53 -28.73
N LYS A 336 -53.45 24.06 -29.79
CA LYS A 336 -54.69 23.52 -30.34
C LYS A 336 -54.36 22.14 -30.92
N LEU A 337 -54.67 21.08 -30.18
CA LEU A 337 -54.83 19.76 -30.80
C LEU A 337 -56.00 19.91 -31.76
N ASN A 338 -55.71 19.78 -33.05
CA ASN A 338 -56.67 20.03 -34.13
C ASN A 338 -58.00 19.30 -33.89
N ASP A 339 -59.10 19.96 -34.24
CA ASP A 339 -60.48 19.47 -34.13
C ASP A 339 -60.69 18.08 -34.75
#